data_AF-A0A934ISI3-F1
#
_entry.id   AF-A0A934ISI3-F1
#
_cell.length_a   1.000
_cell.length_b   1.000
_cell.length_c   1.000
_cell.angle_alpha   90.00
_cell.angle_beta   90.00
_cell.angle_gamma   90.00
#
_symmetry.space_group_name_H-M   'P 1'
#
loop_
_entity.id
_entity.type
_entity.pdbx_description
1 polymer ?
#
loop_
_entity_poly.entity_id
_entity_poly.type
_entity_poly.pdbx_seq_one_letter_code
_entity_poly.pdbx_strand_id
1 'polypeptide(L)'
;MTSRLLNAAALALAVGAVSSVLAFVITPQSVLALDAGEAEGVISVMEVLTEEFGESMTTDAAESFYDYDSLDSTMLIEEAGFDRDSWIAAYEAVSAGYMAIIPQDQIDAMFAEPLALLDASELPEDQKAEMRRHVEGLMVEMQALRERGQAHADVVRPFESRLAALFAGSFGE
;
A
#
# COMPACT_ATOMS: atom_id res chain seq x y z
N MET A 1 -9.83 64.96 48.99
CA MET A 1 -10.32 66.13 48.22
C MET A 1 -9.09 66.82 47.66
N THR A 2 -8.87 67.11 46.37
CA THR A 2 -9.67 67.04 45.11
C THR A 2 -8.69 67.41 43.96
N SER A 3 -8.79 66.98 42.69
CA SER A 3 -9.66 66.01 41.97
C SER A 3 -9.10 65.80 40.54
N ARG A 4 -9.86 65.12 39.66
CA ARG A 4 -9.78 65.07 38.17
C ARG A 4 -8.79 64.10 37.50
N LEU A 5 -9.39 63.06 36.93
CA LEU A 5 -9.01 62.36 35.70
C LEU A 5 -8.70 63.34 34.55
N LEU A 6 -7.81 62.96 33.64
CA LEU A 6 -7.92 63.23 32.20
C LEU A 6 -7.01 62.28 31.38
N ASN A 7 -7.51 61.84 30.22
CA ASN A 7 -6.86 60.88 29.32
C ASN A 7 -5.71 61.50 28.51
N ALA A 8 -4.71 60.71 28.08
CA ALA A 8 -4.61 60.26 26.68
C ALA A 8 -3.33 59.45 26.34
N ALA A 9 -3.55 58.27 25.76
CA ALA A 9 -2.77 57.54 24.73
C ALA A 9 -1.26 57.78 24.49
N ALA A 10 -0.47 56.72 24.72
CA ALA A 10 0.59 56.18 23.83
C ALA A 10 1.01 54.80 24.39
N LEU A 11 0.48 53.67 23.92
CA LEU A 11 0.90 52.93 22.72
C LEU A 11 2.41 52.67 22.63
N ALA A 12 2.87 51.56 23.24
CA ALA A 12 4.10 50.86 22.86
C ALA A 12 3.98 49.37 23.25
N LEU A 13 3.40 48.57 22.35
CA LEU A 13 3.37 47.11 22.47
C LEU A 13 4.74 46.56 22.03
N ALA A 14 5.46 45.92 22.94
CA ALA A 14 6.67 45.16 22.64
C ALA A 14 6.74 43.91 23.53
N VAL A 15 5.77 43.01 23.34
CA VAL A 15 5.84 41.66 23.92
C VAL A 15 6.93 40.90 23.15
N GLY A 16 8.07 40.68 23.80
CA GLY A 16 9.12 39.83 23.27
C GLY A 16 8.61 38.39 23.17
N ALA A 17 8.32 37.93 21.96
CA ALA A 17 7.89 36.55 21.71
C ALA A 17 9.07 35.60 21.95
N VAL A 18 9.04 34.91 23.10
CA VAL A 18 9.94 33.79 23.37
C VAL A 18 9.58 32.65 22.41
N SER A 19 10.36 32.52 21.33
CA SER A 19 10.23 31.41 20.38
C SER A 19 10.77 30.14 21.00
N SER A 20 9.92 29.41 21.73
CA SER A 20 10.17 28.02 22.09
C SER A 20 10.09 27.16 20.84
N VAL A 21 11.22 26.98 20.14
CA VAL A 21 11.33 25.99 19.07
C VAL A 21 11.19 24.61 19.70
N LEU A 22 10.01 24.02 19.58
CA LEU A 22 9.76 22.65 19.96
C LEU A 22 10.47 21.76 18.93
N ALA A 23 11.69 21.33 19.24
CA ALA A 23 12.45 20.40 18.42
C ALA A 23 11.77 19.03 18.48
N PHE A 24 10.85 18.79 17.54
CA PHE A 24 10.23 17.48 17.36
C PHE A 24 11.32 16.51 16.89
N VAL A 25 11.78 15.64 17.79
CA VAL A 25 12.72 14.58 17.44
C VAL A 25 11.92 13.55 16.64
N ILE A 26 11.92 13.71 15.32
CA ILE A 26 11.54 12.63 14.40
C ILE A 26 12.62 11.57 14.52
N THR A 27 12.42 10.62 15.44
CA THR A 27 13.09 9.33 15.34
C THR A 27 12.68 8.73 14.00
N PRO A 28 13.61 8.35 13.11
CA PRO A 28 13.23 7.57 11.94
C PRO A 28 12.61 6.28 12.48
N GLN A 29 11.31 6.08 12.25
CA GLN A 29 10.75 4.74 12.34
C GLN A 29 11.49 3.94 11.29
N SER A 30 12.34 3.02 11.75
CA SER A 30 12.93 2.04 10.87
C SER A 30 11.75 1.24 10.34
N VAL A 31 11.48 1.36 9.03
CA VAL A 31 10.73 0.32 8.34
C VAL A 31 11.52 -0.95 8.60
N LEU A 32 11.01 -1.79 9.51
CA LEU A 32 11.64 -3.06 9.78
C LEU A 32 11.58 -3.84 8.48
N ALA A 33 12.72 -4.42 8.09
CA ALA A 33 12.76 -5.21 6.88
C ALA A 33 11.92 -6.46 7.13
N LEU A 34 10.85 -6.61 6.33
CA LEU A 34 9.91 -7.74 6.38
C LEU A 34 10.63 -9.04 6.74
N ASP A 35 10.25 -9.67 7.85
CA ASP A 35 10.77 -10.97 8.25
C ASP A 35 9.90 -12.13 7.74
N ALA A 36 10.44 -13.35 7.83
CA ALA A 36 9.76 -14.53 7.30
C ALA A 36 8.50 -14.92 8.07
N GLY A 37 8.41 -14.56 9.36
CA GLY A 37 7.23 -14.76 10.20
C GLY A 37 6.14 -13.73 9.90
N GLU A 38 6.51 -12.46 9.66
CA GLU A 38 5.58 -11.44 9.15
C GLU A 38 5.02 -11.85 7.78
N ALA A 39 5.87 -12.33 6.87
CA ALA A 39 5.45 -12.81 5.57
C ALA A 39 4.53 -14.04 5.67
N GLU A 40 4.86 -15.03 6.51
CA GLU A 40 4.01 -16.20 6.76
C GLU A 40 2.67 -15.82 7.42
N GLY A 41 2.68 -14.83 8.33
CA GLY A 41 1.49 -14.28 8.97
C GLY A 41 0.52 -13.67 7.97
N VAL A 42 0.99 -12.74 7.12
CA VAL A 42 0.17 -12.12 6.06
C VAL A 42 -0.42 -13.18 5.13
N ILE A 43 0.38 -14.15 4.68
CA ILE A 43 -0.08 -15.19 3.75
C ILE A 43 -1.13 -16.09 4.41
N SER A 44 -0.94 -16.45 5.69
CA SER A 44 -1.86 -17.34 6.40
C SER A 44 -3.20 -16.66 6.73
N VAL A 45 -3.18 -15.34 7.02
CA VAL A 45 -4.41 -14.54 7.12
C VAL A 45 -5.11 -14.47 5.77
N MET A 46 -4.38 -14.17 4.69
CA MET A 46 -4.96 -14.09 3.35
C MET A 46 -5.53 -15.42 2.84
N GLU A 47 -4.93 -16.56 3.18
CA GLU A 47 -5.49 -17.88 2.86
C GLU A 47 -6.89 -18.07 3.49
N VAL A 48 -7.08 -17.67 4.75
CA VAL A 48 -8.40 -17.73 5.41
C VAL A 48 -9.37 -16.71 4.80
N LEU A 49 -8.94 -15.46 4.58
CA LEU A 49 -9.81 -14.43 3.99
C LEU A 49 -10.26 -14.80 2.56
N THR A 50 -9.37 -15.38 1.75
CA THR A 50 -9.71 -15.88 0.41
C THR A 50 -10.63 -17.11 0.46
N GLU A 51 -10.47 -18.02 1.42
CA GLU A 51 -11.36 -19.19 1.58
C GLU A 51 -12.76 -18.79 2.06
N GLU A 52 -12.87 -17.91 3.06
CA GLU A 52 -14.14 -17.52 3.68
C GLU A 52 -14.94 -16.51 2.84
N PHE A 53 -14.26 -15.56 2.19
CA PHE A 53 -14.91 -14.43 1.51
C PHE A 53 -14.72 -14.42 -0.02
N GLY A 54 -13.87 -15.30 -0.55
CA GLY A 54 -13.60 -15.41 -1.99
C GLY A 54 -12.77 -14.24 -2.57
N GLU A 55 -12.25 -13.36 -1.73
CA GLU A 55 -11.48 -12.19 -2.16
C GLU A 55 -9.98 -12.54 -2.25
N SER A 56 -9.41 -12.29 -3.43
CA SER A 56 -8.01 -12.59 -3.74
C SER A 56 -7.10 -11.41 -3.43
N MET A 57 -5.82 -11.69 -3.20
CA MET A 57 -4.83 -10.66 -2.87
C MET A 57 -4.58 -9.72 -4.06
N THR A 58 -4.72 -8.41 -3.84
CA THR A 58 -4.30 -7.36 -4.79
C THR A 58 -3.19 -6.49 -4.17
N THR A 59 -2.46 -5.70 -4.96
CA THR A 59 -1.31 -4.93 -4.44
C THR A 59 -1.69 -3.69 -3.63
N ASP A 60 -2.98 -3.36 -3.56
CA ASP A 60 -3.54 -2.09 -3.05
C ASP A 60 -4.69 -2.26 -2.03
N ALA A 61 -5.13 -3.49 -1.75
CA ALA A 61 -6.27 -3.78 -0.85
C ALA A 61 -5.91 -3.89 0.65
N ALA A 62 -4.68 -3.58 1.07
CA ALA A 62 -4.21 -3.76 2.45
C ALA A 62 -5.14 -3.11 3.50
N GLU A 63 -5.51 -1.85 3.28
CA GLU A 63 -6.43 -1.11 4.14
C GLU A 63 -7.84 -1.73 4.15
N SER A 64 -8.32 -2.19 2.98
CA SER A 64 -9.64 -2.80 2.84
C SER A 64 -9.76 -4.11 3.60
N PHE A 65 -8.72 -4.96 3.58
CA PHE A 65 -8.71 -6.20 4.37
C PHE A 65 -8.67 -5.93 5.89
N TYR A 66 -7.92 -4.92 6.34
CA TYR A 66 -7.91 -4.54 7.77
C TYR A 66 -9.27 -4.01 8.22
N ASP A 67 -9.83 -3.06 7.46
CA ASP A 67 -11.12 -2.47 7.77
C ASP A 67 -12.23 -3.56 7.73
N TYR A 68 -12.15 -4.56 6.86
CA TYR A 68 -13.10 -5.68 6.77
C TYR A 68 -12.99 -6.67 7.95
N ASP A 69 -11.79 -7.19 8.24
CA ASP A 69 -11.54 -8.13 9.35
C ASP A 69 -11.93 -7.55 10.71
N SER A 70 -11.77 -6.22 10.89
CA SER A 70 -12.17 -5.50 12.10
C SER A 70 -13.70 -5.47 12.34
N LEU A 71 -14.51 -5.74 11.31
CA LEU A 71 -15.98 -5.65 11.38
C LEU A 71 -16.67 -6.98 11.67
N ASP A 72 -16.13 -8.11 11.20
CA ASP A 72 -16.83 -9.43 11.25
C ASP A 72 -16.50 -10.27 12.49
N SER A 73 -15.87 -9.67 13.51
CA SER A 73 -15.52 -10.27 14.80
C SER A 73 -14.49 -11.41 14.77
N THR A 74 -13.92 -11.71 13.60
CA THR A 74 -12.82 -12.65 13.38
C THR A 74 -11.49 -12.10 13.89
N MET A 75 -11.17 -10.83 13.59
CA MET A 75 -9.94 -10.14 14.00
C MET A 75 -8.64 -10.92 13.69
N LEU A 76 -8.62 -11.68 12.58
CA LEU A 76 -7.50 -12.54 12.17
C LEU A 76 -6.18 -11.76 12.07
N ILE A 77 -6.22 -10.50 11.66
CA ILE A 77 -5.04 -9.65 11.51
C ILE A 77 -4.46 -9.28 12.88
N GLU A 78 -5.32 -8.93 13.85
CA GLU A 78 -4.88 -8.64 15.23
C GLU A 78 -4.47 -9.92 15.98
N GLU A 79 -5.15 -11.05 15.75
CA GLU A 79 -4.76 -12.36 16.31
C GLU A 79 -3.43 -12.87 15.74
N ALA A 80 -3.11 -12.56 14.48
CA ALA A 80 -1.79 -12.78 13.88
C ALA A 80 -0.71 -11.82 14.42
N GLY A 81 -1.09 -10.83 15.23
CA GLY A 81 -0.18 -9.91 15.94
C GLY A 81 0.10 -8.60 15.24
N PHE A 82 -0.62 -8.27 14.16
CA PHE A 82 -0.49 -6.99 13.47
C PHE A 82 -1.46 -5.94 14.01
N ASP A 83 -0.99 -4.71 14.15
CA ASP A 83 -1.86 -3.52 14.15
C ASP A 83 -2.06 -3.01 12.70
N ARG A 84 -2.91 -1.99 12.50
CA ARG A 84 -3.21 -1.46 11.16
C ARG A 84 -1.96 -1.05 10.38
N ASP A 85 -1.02 -0.35 11.02
CA ASP A 85 0.16 0.20 10.34
C ASP A 85 1.16 -0.91 9.98
N SER A 86 1.36 -1.88 10.88
CA SER A 86 2.22 -3.05 10.62
C SER A 86 1.61 -4.03 9.62
N TRP A 87 0.29 -4.23 9.62
CA TRP A 87 -0.42 -4.99 8.60
C TRP A 87 -0.22 -4.39 7.21
N ILE A 88 -0.48 -3.08 7.03
CA ILE A 88 -0.33 -2.40 5.74
C ILE A 88 1.12 -2.53 5.25
N ALA A 89 2.10 -2.25 6.11
CA ALA A 89 3.52 -2.34 5.76
C ALA A 89 3.94 -3.78 5.37
N ALA A 90 3.51 -4.79 6.13
CA ALA A 90 3.83 -6.18 5.85
C ALA A 90 3.15 -6.67 4.56
N TYR A 91 1.87 -6.32 4.36
CA TYR A 91 1.09 -6.66 3.17
C TYR A 91 1.68 -6.03 1.90
N GLU A 92 2.02 -4.74 1.93
CA GLU A 92 2.69 -4.05 0.82
C GLU A 92 4.05 -4.67 0.52
N ALA A 93 4.84 -5.02 1.54
CA ALA A 93 6.13 -5.67 1.37
C ALA A 93 6.03 -7.08 0.78
N VAL A 94 5.05 -7.88 1.22
CA VAL A 94 4.77 -9.23 0.70
C VAL A 94 4.28 -9.16 -0.75
N SER A 95 3.30 -8.30 -1.04
CA SER A 95 2.76 -8.14 -2.40
C SER A 95 3.79 -7.59 -3.39
N ALA A 96 4.56 -6.55 -3.01
CA ALA A 96 5.66 -6.05 -3.81
C ALA A 96 6.75 -7.12 -4.01
N GLY A 97 7.12 -7.84 -2.95
CA GLY A 97 8.08 -8.93 -3.00
C GLY A 97 7.65 -10.05 -3.94
N TYR A 98 6.37 -10.44 -3.91
CA TYR A 98 5.83 -11.44 -4.82
C TYR A 98 5.89 -10.96 -6.27
N MET A 99 5.42 -9.72 -6.52
CA MET A 99 5.55 -9.11 -7.84
C MET A 99 7.01 -9.10 -8.31
N ALA A 100 7.98 -8.83 -7.43
CA ALA A 100 9.40 -8.79 -7.75
C ALA A 100 10.03 -10.14 -8.14
N ILE A 101 9.50 -11.28 -7.68
CA ILE A 101 10.00 -12.62 -8.04
C ILE A 101 9.37 -13.19 -9.32
N ILE A 102 8.23 -12.68 -9.77
CA ILE A 102 7.60 -13.12 -11.02
C ILE A 102 8.56 -12.89 -12.21
N PRO A 103 8.84 -13.91 -13.05
CA PRO A 103 9.62 -13.76 -14.28
C PRO A 103 9.11 -12.65 -15.20
N GLN A 104 10.02 -11.87 -15.80
CA GLN A 104 9.65 -10.70 -16.62
C GLN A 104 8.77 -11.06 -17.83
N ASP A 105 9.01 -12.22 -18.44
CA ASP A 105 8.23 -12.73 -19.57
C ASP A 105 6.76 -13.01 -19.20
N GLN A 106 6.48 -13.38 -17.95
CA GLN A 106 5.11 -13.51 -17.45
C GLN A 106 4.44 -12.15 -17.26
N ILE A 107 5.16 -11.15 -16.72
CA ILE A 107 4.65 -9.77 -16.62
C ILE A 107 4.39 -9.17 -18.01
N ASP A 108 5.32 -9.35 -18.96
CA ASP A 108 5.17 -8.87 -20.33
C ASP A 108 3.96 -9.53 -21.00
N ALA A 109 3.71 -10.83 -20.74
CA ALA A 109 2.56 -11.56 -21.25
C ALA A 109 1.21 -11.03 -20.70
N MET A 110 1.15 -10.65 -19.41
CA MET A 110 -0.07 -10.07 -18.80
C MET A 110 -0.56 -8.81 -19.52
N PHE A 111 0.35 -8.00 -20.08
CA PHE A 111 0.00 -6.79 -20.85
C PHE A 111 -0.13 -7.04 -22.36
N ALA A 112 0.57 -8.04 -22.90
CA ALA A 112 0.57 -8.34 -24.34
C ALA A 112 -0.80 -8.76 -24.88
N GLU A 113 -1.54 -9.62 -24.16
CA GLU A 113 -2.88 -10.06 -24.61
C GLU A 113 -3.91 -8.90 -24.61
N PRO A 114 -4.10 -8.11 -23.53
CA PRO A 114 -4.99 -6.96 -23.55
C PRO A 114 -4.66 -5.93 -24.64
N LEU A 115 -3.36 -5.69 -24.91
CA LEU A 115 -2.94 -4.78 -25.99
C LEU A 115 -3.25 -5.35 -27.39
N ALA A 116 -3.07 -6.66 -27.60
CA ALA A 116 -3.43 -7.32 -28.86
C ALA A 116 -4.96 -7.30 -29.09
N LEU A 117 -5.76 -7.51 -28.04
CA LEU A 117 -7.22 -7.40 -28.09
C LEU A 117 -7.68 -5.96 -28.36
N LEU A 118 -7.03 -4.97 -27.75
CA LEU A 118 -7.28 -3.55 -28.01
C LEU A 118 -7.00 -3.19 -29.48
N ASP A 119 -5.88 -3.65 -30.03
CA ASP A 119 -5.50 -3.38 -31.42
C ASP A 119 -6.46 -4.04 -32.41
N ALA A 120 -6.89 -5.26 -32.12
CA ALA A 120 -7.88 -6.00 -32.91
C ALA A 120 -9.33 -5.49 -32.75
N SER A 121 -9.60 -4.55 -31.84
CA SER A 121 -10.95 -4.02 -31.61
C SER A 121 -11.41 -3.04 -32.70
N GLU A 122 -12.73 -2.87 -32.82
CA GLU A 122 -13.39 -1.89 -33.71
C GLU A 122 -13.45 -0.47 -33.10
N LEU A 123 -12.67 -0.20 -32.05
CA LEU A 123 -12.65 1.11 -31.40
C LEU A 123 -12.00 2.19 -32.29
N PRO A 124 -12.47 3.46 -32.22
CA PRO A 124 -11.78 4.59 -32.83
C PRO A 124 -10.31 4.71 -32.39
N GLU A 125 -9.43 5.14 -33.29
CA GLU A 125 -7.98 5.23 -33.06
C GLU A 125 -7.60 6.18 -31.91
N ASP A 126 -8.38 7.23 -31.67
CA ASP A 126 -8.20 8.13 -30.52
C ASP A 126 -8.50 7.43 -29.19
N GLN A 127 -9.55 6.59 -29.14
CA GLN A 127 -9.89 5.77 -27.97
C GLN A 127 -8.85 4.66 -27.75
N LYS A 128 -8.39 3.99 -28.82
CA LYS A 128 -7.27 3.03 -28.74
C LYS A 128 -6.01 3.69 -28.18
N ALA A 129 -5.66 4.88 -28.65
CA ALA A 129 -4.50 5.63 -28.17
C ALA A 129 -4.63 6.09 -26.71
N GLU A 130 -5.85 6.34 -26.22
CA GLU A 130 -6.10 6.63 -24.80
C GLU A 130 -5.96 5.38 -23.92
N MET A 131 -6.61 4.27 -24.30
CA MET A 131 -6.51 3.00 -23.58
C MET A 131 -5.08 2.46 -23.55
N ARG A 132 -4.34 2.54 -24.66
CA ARG A 132 -2.93 2.15 -24.73
C ARG A 132 -2.08 2.95 -23.74
N ARG A 133 -2.27 4.27 -23.66
CA ARG A 133 -1.55 5.14 -22.70
C ARG A 133 -1.86 4.79 -21.24
N HIS A 134 -3.09 4.37 -20.95
CA HIS A 134 -3.43 3.89 -19.62
C HIS A 134 -2.69 2.59 -19.29
N VAL A 135 -2.67 1.61 -20.21
CA VAL A 135 -1.89 0.37 -20.04
C VAL A 135 -0.39 0.64 -19.90
N GLU A 136 0.18 1.55 -20.71
CA GLU A 136 1.57 2.01 -20.58
C GLU A 136 1.86 2.59 -19.17
N GLY A 137 0.89 3.30 -18.57
CA GLY A 137 0.96 3.76 -17.18
C GLY A 137 1.01 2.60 -16.17
N LEU A 138 0.09 1.63 -16.29
CA LEU A 138 0.04 0.43 -15.44
C LEU A 138 1.34 -0.40 -15.54
N MET A 139 1.94 -0.49 -16.73
CA MET A 139 3.24 -1.15 -16.93
C MET A 139 4.37 -0.45 -16.16
N VAL A 140 4.39 0.89 -16.14
CA VAL A 140 5.36 1.68 -15.38
C VAL A 140 5.16 1.52 -13.88
N GLU A 141 3.91 1.53 -13.41
CA GLU A 141 3.55 1.32 -12.00
C GLU A 141 3.93 -0.09 -11.52
N MET A 142 3.62 -1.12 -12.31
CA MET A 142 4.02 -2.51 -12.06
C MET A 142 5.54 -2.66 -11.99
N GLN A 143 6.29 -2.04 -12.91
CA GLN A 143 7.75 -2.06 -12.88
C GLN A 143 8.31 -1.36 -11.62
N ALA A 144 7.77 -0.21 -11.25
CA ALA A 144 8.17 0.50 -10.03
C ALA A 144 7.81 -0.26 -8.73
N LEU A 145 6.73 -1.05 -8.74
CA LEU A 145 6.39 -1.97 -7.65
C LEU A 145 7.40 -3.13 -7.57
N ARG A 146 7.71 -3.78 -8.70
CA ARG A 146 8.71 -4.86 -8.81
C ARG A 146 10.10 -4.41 -8.37
N GLU A 147 10.51 -3.20 -8.70
CA GLU A 147 11.80 -2.63 -8.28
C GLU A 147 11.88 -2.40 -6.77
N ARG A 148 10.82 -1.85 -6.15
CA ARG A 148 10.72 -1.73 -4.69
C ARG A 148 10.72 -3.10 -4.00
N GLY A 149 9.97 -4.05 -4.56
CA GLY A 149 9.82 -5.41 -4.04
C GLY A 149 11.11 -6.25 -4.05
N GLN A 150 12.16 -5.87 -4.79
CA GLN A 150 13.44 -6.58 -4.75
C GLN A 150 14.04 -6.66 -3.33
N ALA A 151 13.74 -5.69 -2.46
CA ALA A 151 14.15 -5.71 -1.06
C ALA A 151 13.53 -6.86 -0.24
N HIS A 152 12.39 -7.40 -0.68
CA HIS A 152 11.61 -8.43 0.01
C HIS A 152 11.62 -9.78 -0.74
N ALA A 153 12.10 -9.81 -1.98
CA ALA A 153 12.10 -10.97 -2.88
C ALA A 153 12.69 -12.24 -2.24
N ASP A 154 13.79 -12.14 -1.48
CA ASP A 154 14.41 -13.30 -0.83
C ASP A 154 13.58 -13.87 0.34
N VAL A 155 12.80 -13.01 1.01
CA VAL A 155 11.94 -13.40 2.15
C VAL A 155 10.67 -14.08 1.67
N VAL A 156 10.08 -13.60 0.57
CA VAL A 156 8.83 -14.17 0.03
C VAL A 156 9.02 -15.41 -0.84
N ARG A 157 10.20 -15.62 -1.44
CA ARG A 157 10.46 -16.73 -2.38
C ARG A 157 10.10 -18.12 -1.85
N PRO A 158 10.33 -18.48 -0.57
CA PRO A 158 9.87 -19.77 -0.03
C PRO A 158 8.36 -20.00 -0.11
N PHE A 159 7.56 -18.93 -0.24
CA PHE A 159 6.10 -18.96 -0.28
C PHE A 159 5.51 -18.71 -1.69
N GLU A 160 6.35 -18.67 -2.73
CA GLU A 160 5.95 -18.36 -4.13
C GLU A 160 4.68 -19.10 -4.57
N SER A 161 4.57 -20.40 -4.26
CA SER A 161 3.40 -21.21 -4.64
C SER A 161 2.11 -20.87 -3.88
N ARG A 162 2.20 -20.40 -2.63
CA ARG A 162 1.05 -19.94 -1.84
C ARG A 162 0.56 -18.59 -2.38
N LEU A 163 1.50 -17.66 -2.57
CA LEU A 163 1.24 -16.34 -3.14
C LEU A 163 0.66 -16.43 -4.56
N ALA A 164 1.14 -17.36 -5.40
CA ALA A 164 0.58 -17.57 -6.73
C ALA A 164 -0.90 -17.95 -6.71
N ALA A 165 -1.35 -18.77 -5.76
CA ALA A 165 -2.76 -19.10 -5.59
C ALA A 165 -3.58 -17.86 -5.15
N LEU A 166 -3.07 -17.10 -4.18
CA LEU A 166 -3.72 -15.90 -3.64
C LEU A 166 -3.88 -14.77 -4.66
N PHE A 167 -2.95 -14.63 -5.61
CA PHE A 167 -3.02 -13.61 -6.67
C PHE A 167 -3.76 -14.07 -7.95
N ALA A 168 -3.90 -15.38 -8.18
CA ALA A 168 -4.49 -15.92 -9.41
C ALA A 168 -6.04 -15.96 -9.43
N GLY A 169 -6.71 -15.37 -8.44
CA GLY A 169 -8.17 -15.28 -8.41
C GLY A 169 -8.91 -16.58 -8.09
N SER A 170 -8.20 -17.68 -7.79
CA SER A 170 -8.84 -18.98 -7.59
C SER A 170 -7.98 -20.02 -6.86
N PHE A 171 -8.53 -20.57 -5.76
CA PHE A 171 -8.50 -22.02 -5.59
C PHE A 171 -9.40 -22.60 -6.70
N GLY A 172 -8.80 -23.14 -7.75
CA GLY A 172 -9.55 -23.49 -8.95
C GLY A 172 -10.43 -24.75 -8.80
N GLU A 173 -11.75 -24.56 -8.86
CA GLU A 173 -12.75 -25.48 -9.46
C GLU A 173 -13.81 -24.69 -10.25
#